data_AF-A0A1G8GYN7-F1
#
_entry.id   AF-A0A1G8GYN7-F1
#
_cell.length_a   1.000
_cell.length_b   1.000
_cell.length_c   1.000
_cell.angle_alpha   90.00
_cell.angle_beta   90.00
_cell.angle_gamma   90.00
#
_symmetry.space_group_name_H-M   'P 1'
#
loop_
_entity.id
_entity.type
_entity.pdbx_description
1 polymer ?
#
loop_
_entity_poly.entity_id
_entity_poly.type
_entity_poly.pdbx_seq_one_letter_code
_entity_poly.pdbx_strand_id
1 'polypeptide(L)'
;MEGNQDLLNVTGRIHQLVEYGIFTVDELSQIQSFCRDEISRLDSSGFIEREEINWGAYKIREQMTGDEIDEAMARSMTGEFNNSDDIAEIYKQRLDISYEVIKDLFGSYQQMKIFIGANEKRLFFLFEDETEKKYYTLDNNLRKEEITKGEFDNYKTGYNEGLKTVLDEHIRLHDPTTSNTETFMLRNTFYDMLNEQRPKYPNLVISFNPAIHTSDEMFEVSCANGSSFKASYKHRLTFIMILGYYQGKDFVGIQGRGFYDRNGLCPPGC
;
A
#
# COMPACT_ATOMS: atom_id res chain seq x y z
N MET A 1 17.34 14.09 -19.82
CA MET A 1 17.80 14.76 -18.58
C MET A 1 17.25 16.20 -18.53
N GLU A 2 15.94 16.39 -18.65
CA GLU A 2 15.30 17.73 -18.59
C GLU A 2 14.53 17.95 -17.28
N GLY A 3 14.04 16.89 -16.62
CA GLY A 3 13.18 16.99 -15.44
C GLY A 3 13.80 17.55 -14.15
N ASN A 4 15.10 17.87 -14.14
CA ASN A 4 15.77 18.47 -12.98
C ASN A 4 15.95 19.99 -13.12
N GLN A 5 15.82 20.54 -14.32
CA GLN A 5 16.02 21.97 -14.56
C GLN A 5 14.81 22.78 -14.06
N ASP A 6 13.60 22.24 -14.22
CA ASP A 6 12.37 22.92 -13.79
C ASP A 6 12.26 22.99 -12.26
N LEU A 7 12.67 21.93 -11.55
CA LEU A 7 12.69 21.92 -10.08
C LEU A 7 13.75 22.90 -9.52
N LEU A 8 14.89 23.02 -10.19
CA LEU A 8 15.93 24.01 -9.87
C LEU A 8 15.47 25.44 -10.15
N ASN A 9 14.74 25.65 -11.25
CA ASN A 9 14.15 26.96 -11.56
C ASN A 9 13.09 27.36 -10.52
N VAL A 10 12.27 26.42 -10.06
CA VAL A 10 11.24 26.63 -9.03
C VAL A 10 11.86 26.97 -7.68
N THR A 11 12.81 26.16 -7.22
CA THR A 11 13.51 26.40 -5.94
C THR A 11 14.31 27.70 -5.98
N GLY A 12 14.94 28.03 -7.12
CA GLY A 12 15.60 29.32 -7.34
C GLY A 12 14.64 30.51 -7.28
N ARG A 13 13.44 30.39 -7.86
CA ARG A 13 12.43 31.45 -7.86
C ARG A 13 11.82 31.67 -6.47
N ILE A 14 11.52 30.60 -5.74
CA ILE A 14 11.04 30.67 -4.35
C ILE A 14 12.11 31.35 -3.47
N HIS A 15 13.38 30.99 -3.64
CA HIS A 15 14.49 31.59 -2.89
C HIS A 15 14.62 33.10 -3.15
N GLN A 16 14.55 33.53 -4.42
CA GLN A 16 14.57 34.95 -4.79
C GLN A 16 13.42 35.74 -4.14
N LEU A 17 12.21 35.19 -4.14
CA LEU A 17 11.03 35.86 -3.56
C LEU A 17 11.13 35.99 -2.03
N VAL A 18 11.70 34.99 -1.36
CA VAL A 18 11.97 35.03 0.09
C VAL A 18 13.05 36.07 0.41
N GLU A 19 14.13 36.15 -0.37
CA GLU A 19 15.19 37.16 -0.14
C GLU A 19 14.73 38.60 -0.40
N TYR A 20 13.87 38.81 -1.39
CA TYR A 20 13.39 40.15 -1.74
C TYR A 20 12.28 40.68 -0.85
N GLY A 21 11.69 39.87 0.04
CA GLY A 21 10.67 40.31 1.00
C GLY A 21 9.38 40.85 0.36
N ILE A 22 9.17 40.54 -0.92
CA ILE A 22 8.05 41.03 -1.73
C ILE A 22 7.32 39.79 -2.25
N PHE A 23 6.16 39.51 -1.67
CA PHE A 23 5.20 38.56 -2.24
C PHE A 23 4.06 39.37 -2.81
N THR A 24 4.11 39.69 -4.11
CA THR A 24 2.94 40.26 -4.78
C THR A 24 1.88 39.17 -5.00
N VAL A 25 0.61 39.57 -5.06
CA VAL A 25 -0.52 38.64 -5.31
C VAL A 25 -0.36 37.91 -6.65
N ASP A 26 0.25 38.56 -7.64
CA ASP A 26 0.50 37.99 -8.96
C ASP A 26 1.58 36.90 -8.91
N GLU A 27 2.65 37.11 -8.15
CA GLU A 27 3.73 36.12 -8.00
C GLU A 27 3.28 34.89 -7.19
N LEU A 28 2.45 35.09 -6.16
CA LEU A 28 1.79 33.99 -5.44
C LEU A 28 0.83 33.21 -6.34
N SER A 29 0.09 33.91 -7.21
CA SER A 29 -0.82 33.27 -8.17
C SER A 29 -0.06 32.46 -9.22
N GLN A 30 1.12 32.92 -9.65
CA GLN A 30 1.99 32.17 -10.56
C GLN A 30 2.56 30.90 -9.91
N ILE A 31 3.03 30.98 -8.66
CA ILE A 31 3.44 29.79 -7.90
C ILE A 31 2.26 28.83 -7.75
N GLN A 32 1.07 29.33 -7.41
CA GLN A 32 -0.12 28.51 -7.22
C GLN A 32 -0.62 27.89 -8.53
N SER A 33 -0.52 28.60 -9.66
CA SER A 33 -0.86 28.07 -10.99
C SER A 33 0.13 26.98 -11.36
N PHE A 34 1.43 27.24 -11.25
CA PHE A 34 2.46 26.25 -11.53
C PHE A 34 2.31 25.01 -10.66
N CYS A 35 2.08 25.16 -9.35
CA CYS A 35 1.84 24.01 -8.47
C CYS A 35 0.58 23.24 -8.89
N ARG A 36 -0.49 23.91 -9.34
CA ARG A 36 -1.70 23.26 -9.86
C ARG A 36 -1.44 22.54 -11.19
N ASP A 37 -0.65 23.13 -12.07
CA ASP A 37 -0.27 22.55 -13.35
C ASP A 37 0.64 21.33 -13.14
N GLU A 38 1.55 21.39 -12.17
CA GLU A 38 2.40 20.27 -11.77
C GLU A 38 1.62 19.17 -11.06
N ILE A 39 0.68 19.50 -10.16
CA ILE A 39 -0.24 18.52 -9.58
C ILE A 39 -1.05 17.88 -10.72
N SER A 40 -1.60 18.67 -11.64
CA SER A 40 -2.34 18.14 -12.79
C SER A 40 -1.45 17.31 -13.72
N ARG A 41 -0.16 17.63 -13.87
CA ARG A 41 0.83 16.85 -14.63
C ARG A 41 1.16 15.53 -13.94
N LEU A 42 1.35 15.55 -12.62
CA LEU A 42 1.55 14.35 -11.80
C LEU A 42 0.30 13.47 -11.79
N ASP A 43 -0.90 14.05 -11.78
CA ASP A 43 -2.18 13.35 -11.83
C ASP A 43 -2.53 12.85 -13.25
N SER A 44 -2.10 13.56 -14.31
CA SER A 44 -2.38 13.21 -15.73
C SER A 44 -1.32 12.33 -16.37
N SER A 45 -0.11 12.26 -15.81
CA SER A 45 0.88 11.24 -16.13
C SER A 45 0.46 9.93 -15.47
N GLY A 46 -0.60 9.33 -16.02
CA GLY A 46 -0.86 7.92 -15.79
C GLY A 46 0.45 7.14 -15.93
N PHE A 47 0.76 6.36 -14.90
CA PHE A 47 1.99 5.61 -14.65
C PHE A 47 3.15 6.38 -14.01
N ILE A 48 3.20 6.27 -12.68
CA ILE A 48 4.44 5.99 -11.94
C ILE A 48 5.20 4.90 -12.70
N GLU A 49 6.39 5.24 -13.21
CA GLU A 49 7.25 4.29 -13.91
C GLU A 49 7.74 3.28 -12.87
N ARG A 50 7.40 2.00 -13.10
CA ARG A 50 7.60 0.93 -12.13
C ARG A 50 9.00 0.36 -12.31
N GLU A 51 9.97 0.86 -11.56
CA GLU A 51 11.24 0.15 -11.44
C GLU A 51 11.01 -1.19 -10.73
N GLU A 52 11.61 -2.26 -11.27
CA GLU A 52 11.61 -3.58 -10.65
C GLU A 52 12.30 -3.49 -9.27
N ILE A 53 11.63 -3.96 -8.23
CA ILE A 53 12.23 -3.96 -6.88
C ILE A 53 13.42 -4.90 -6.87
N ASN A 54 14.59 -4.37 -6.54
CA ASN A 54 15.76 -5.18 -6.24
C ASN A 54 15.61 -5.84 -4.87
N TRP A 55 14.95 -6.99 -4.83
CA TRP A 55 14.66 -7.74 -3.61
C TRP A 55 15.91 -8.08 -2.78
N GLY A 56 17.07 -8.28 -3.41
CA GLY A 56 18.34 -8.53 -2.73
C GLY A 56 18.85 -7.38 -1.86
N ALA A 57 18.25 -6.20 -1.97
CA ALA A 57 18.58 -5.04 -1.14
C ALA A 57 17.82 -5.00 0.21
N TYR A 58 16.96 -5.98 0.50
CA TYR A 58 16.08 -5.97 1.67
C TYR A 58 16.21 -7.24 2.51
N LYS A 59 16.11 -7.09 3.83
CA LYS A 59 15.75 -8.17 4.74
C LYS A 59 14.25 -8.08 5.00
N ILE A 60 13.48 -9.07 4.53
CA ILE A 60 12.02 -9.04 4.61
C ILE A 60 11.58 -9.86 5.81
N ARG A 61 10.86 -9.24 6.74
CA ARG A 61 10.44 -9.86 8.00
C ARG A 61 8.93 -10.01 8.10
N GLU A 62 8.46 -11.09 8.69
CA GLU A 62 7.07 -11.21 9.08
C GLU A 62 6.72 -10.19 10.18
N GLN A 63 5.61 -9.47 10.05
CA GLN A 63 5.19 -8.46 11.03
C GLN A 63 4.93 -9.01 12.45
N MET A 64 4.54 -10.29 12.57
CA MET A 64 4.08 -10.91 13.82
C MET A 64 5.21 -11.61 14.58
N THR A 65 5.94 -12.50 13.89
CA THR A 65 6.98 -13.35 14.47
C THR A 65 8.37 -12.73 14.36
N GLY A 66 8.58 -11.86 13.37
CA GLY A 66 9.90 -11.35 12.99
C GLY A 66 10.71 -12.32 12.13
N ASP A 67 10.14 -13.46 11.73
CA ASP A 67 10.79 -14.45 10.88
C ASP A 67 11.19 -13.81 9.55
N GLU A 68 12.42 -14.11 9.09
CA GLU A 68 12.95 -13.53 7.86
C GLU A 68 12.69 -14.45 6.68
N ILE A 69 12.25 -13.89 5.56
CA ILE A 69 12.26 -14.56 4.25
C ILE A 69 13.42 -14.00 3.41
N ASP A 70 13.99 -14.85 2.56
CA ASP A 70 15.06 -14.45 1.66
C ASP A 70 14.53 -13.81 0.37
N GLU A 71 15.46 -13.29 -0.43
CA GLU A 71 15.18 -12.70 -1.74
C GLU A 71 14.44 -13.66 -2.67
N ALA A 72 14.83 -14.93 -2.68
CA ALA A 72 14.27 -15.92 -3.59
C ALA A 72 12.79 -16.17 -3.28
N MET A 73 12.44 -16.27 -2.00
CA MET A 73 11.07 -16.39 -1.53
C MET A 73 10.24 -15.16 -1.91
N ALA A 74 10.74 -13.95 -1.67
CA ALA A 74 10.02 -12.71 -2.02
C ALA A 74 9.79 -12.58 -3.53
N ARG A 75 10.79 -12.94 -4.35
CA ARG A 75 10.66 -13.01 -5.82
C ARG A 75 9.66 -14.07 -6.25
N SER A 76 9.66 -15.24 -5.60
CA SER A 76 8.70 -16.31 -5.90
C SER A 76 7.28 -15.87 -5.59
N MET A 77 7.02 -15.32 -4.40
CA MET A 77 5.69 -14.91 -3.98
C MET A 77 5.09 -13.78 -4.83
N THR A 78 5.91 -12.77 -5.17
CA THR A 78 5.47 -11.69 -6.07
C THR A 78 5.36 -12.17 -7.53
N GLY A 79 6.24 -13.07 -7.95
CA GLY A 79 6.20 -13.70 -9.27
C GLY A 79 4.94 -14.55 -9.48
N GLU A 80 4.55 -15.37 -8.50
CA GLU A 80 3.31 -16.16 -8.56
C GLU A 80 2.07 -15.28 -8.73
N PHE A 81 2.03 -14.11 -8.07
CA PHE A 81 0.94 -13.16 -8.25
C PHE A 81 0.98 -12.49 -9.63
N ASN A 82 2.13 -11.93 -10.02
CA ASN A 82 2.24 -11.10 -11.23
C ASN A 82 2.19 -11.92 -12.52
N ASN A 83 2.65 -13.17 -12.49
CA ASN A 83 2.70 -14.04 -13.66
C ASN A 83 1.46 -14.93 -13.80
N SER A 84 0.50 -14.87 -12.86
CA SER A 84 -0.76 -15.59 -13.00
C SER A 84 -1.61 -14.99 -14.13
N ASP A 85 -2.06 -15.86 -15.03
CA ASP A 85 -2.98 -15.52 -16.12
C ASP A 85 -4.42 -15.31 -15.62
N ASP A 86 -4.76 -15.88 -14.45
CA ASP A 86 -6.09 -15.79 -13.85
C ASP A 86 -6.31 -14.42 -13.15
N ILE A 87 -5.22 -13.73 -12.81
CA ILE A 87 -5.26 -12.43 -12.13
C ILE A 87 -5.25 -11.31 -13.17
N ALA A 88 -6.30 -10.49 -13.17
CA ALA A 88 -6.38 -9.33 -14.05
C ALA A 88 -5.27 -8.29 -13.76
N GLU A 89 -4.74 -7.66 -14.81
CA GLU A 89 -3.67 -6.65 -14.73
C GLU A 89 -3.99 -5.47 -13.81
N ILE A 90 -5.27 -5.12 -13.66
CA ILE A 90 -5.73 -4.07 -12.74
C ILE A 90 -5.38 -4.35 -11.27
N TYR A 91 -5.19 -5.63 -10.90
CA TYR A 91 -4.88 -6.06 -9.55
C TYR A 91 -3.39 -6.23 -9.28
N LYS A 92 -2.56 -6.34 -10.33
CA LYS A 92 -1.09 -6.49 -10.25
C LYS A 92 -0.36 -5.20 -9.91
N GLN A 93 -1.10 -4.11 -9.74
CA GLN A 93 -0.53 -2.82 -9.37
C GLN A 93 -0.15 -2.83 -7.90
N ARG A 94 1.07 -2.40 -7.58
CA ARG A 94 1.45 -2.09 -6.21
C ARG A 94 0.57 -0.96 -5.67
N LEU A 95 0.26 -1.03 -4.39
CA LEU A 95 -0.47 0.02 -3.69
C LEU A 95 0.51 0.77 -2.81
N ASP A 96 0.40 2.10 -2.74
CA ASP A 96 1.28 2.90 -1.89
C ASP A 96 0.44 3.67 -0.88
N ILE A 97 0.92 3.76 0.36
CA ILE A 97 0.32 4.64 1.38
C ILE A 97 1.37 5.64 1.83
N SER A 98 1.04 6.93 1.76
CA SER A 98 1.97 7.99 2.13
C SER A 98 2.21 8.06 3.64
N TYR A 99 3.35 8.62 4.03
CA TYR A 99 3.65 8.91 5.43
C TYR A 99 2.56 9.77 6.08
N GLU A 100 2.00 10.76 5.38
CA GLU A 100 1.00 11.65 5.98
C GLU A 100 -0.31 10.91 6.25
N VAL A 101 -0.71 9.99 5.37
CA VAL A 101 -1.85 9.09 5.62
C VAL A 101 -1.55 8.12 6.76
N ILE A 102 -0.39 7.47 6.77
CA ILE A 102 0.01 6.55 7.84
C ILE A 102 0.06 7.26 9.19
N LYS A 103 0.62 8.46 9.26
CA LYS A 103 0.70 9.28 10.47
C LYS A 103 -0.70 9.62 11.00
N ASP A 104 -1.60 10.04 10.11
CA ASP A 104 -2.99 10.35 10.48
C ASP A 104 -3.76 9.12 10.97
N LEU A 105 -3.50 7.95 10.37
CA LEU A 105 -4.12 6.70 10.80
C LEU A 105 -3.57 6.19 12.14
N PHE A 106 -2.24 6.23 12.33
CA PHE A 106 -1.60 5.60 13.48
C PHE A 106 -1.68 6.40 14.76
N GLY A 107 -1.89 7.73 14.71
CA GLY A 107 -2.14 8.60 15.88
C GLY A 107 -1.75 8.01 17.24
N SER A 108 -2.70 7.31 17.89
CA SER A 108 -2.53 6.54 19.13
C SER A 108 -2.72 5.02 19.03
N TYR A 109 -2.97 4.47 17.84
CA TYR A 109 -3.21 3.03 17.61
C TYR A 109 -1.88 2.26 17.51
N GLN A 110 -1.81 1.07 18.12
CA GLN A 110 -0.65 0.17 17.97
C GLN A 110 -0.75 -0.70 16.71
N GLN A 111 -1.98 -0.95 16.25
CA GLN A 111 -2.28 -1.72 15.05
C GLN A 111 -3.61 -1.23 14.46
N MET A 112 -3.77 -1.39 13.15
CA MET A 112 -5.00 -1.06 12.45
C MET A 112 -5.40 -2.17 11.48
N LYS A 113 -6.71 -2.38 11.38
CA LYS A 113 -7.31 -3.31 10.43
C LYS A 113 -7.53 -2.56 9.11
N ILE A 114 -6.84 -3.00 8.07
CA ILE A 114 -6.99 -2.47 6.72
C ILE A 114 -7.81 -3.46 5.92
N PHE A 115 -8.88 -2.98 5.28
CA PHE A 115 -9.69 -3.77 4.38
C PHE A 115 -9.19 -3.63 2.94
N ILE A 116 -9.41 -4.67 2.14
CA ILE A 116 -9.10 -4.66 0.72
C ILE A 116 -10.39 -4.36 -0.05
N GLY A 117 -10.32 -3.37 -0.93
CA GLY A 117 -11.38 -3.02 -1.86
C GLY A 117 -10.90 -3.07 -3.30
N ALA A 118 -11.84 -3.14 -4.23
CA ALA A 118 -11.56 -3.06 -5.66
C ALA A 118 -12.67 -2.34 -6.41
N ASN A 119 -12.30 -1.75 -7.55
CA ASN A 119 -13.24 -1.34 -8.59
C ASN A 119 -12.70 -1.77 -9.97
N GLU A 120 -13.34 -1.32 -11.04
CA GLU A 120 -12.95 -1.65 -12.42
C GLU A 120 -11.53 -1.20 -12.81
N LYS A 121 -10.89 -0.35 -12.00
CA LYS A 121 -9.59 0.28 -12.31
C LYS A 121 -8.42 -0.30 -11.52
N ARG A 122 -8.58 -0.58 -10.23
CA ARG A 122 -7.49 -1.06 -9.35
C ARG A 122 -7.98 -1.62 -8.01
N LEU A 123 -7.04 -2.18 -7.25
CA LEU A 123 -7.18 -2.42 -5.81
C LEU A 123 -6.98 -1.13 -5.00
N PHE A 124 -7.62 -1.05 -3.84
CA PHE A 124 -7.44 0.01 -2.86
C PHE A 124 -7.45 -0.55 -1.46
N PHE A 125 -6.81 0.16 -0.54
CA PHE A 125 -6.97 -0.08 0.88
C PHE A 125 -8.08 0.79 1.44
N LEU A 126 -8.88 0.20 2.33
CA LEU A 126 -9.98 0.88 3.01
C LEU A 126 -9.75 0.83 4.52
N PHE A 127 -10.23 1.85 5.20
CA PHE A 127 -10.19 1.97 6.65
C PHE A 127 -11.54 2.40 7.18
N GLU A 128 -12.01 1.74 8.24
CA GLU A 128 -13.21 2.09 8.99
C GLU A 128 -12.79 2.63 10.35
N ASP A 129 -13.10 3.90 10.61
CA ASP A 129 -12.99 4.47 11.94
C ASP A 129 -14.28 4.15 12.71
N GLU A 130 -14.25 3.08 13.49
CA GLU A 130 -15.40 2.64 14.28
C GLU A 130 -15.84 3.68 15.33
N THR A 131 -14.93 4.54 15.78
CA THR A 131 -15.22 5.57 16.80
C THR A 131 -15.98 6.73 16.19
N GLU A 132 -15.51 7.23 15.04
CA GLU A 132 -16.14 8.35 14.33
C GLU A 132 -17.26 7.91 13.37
N LYS A 133 -17.39 6.61 13.11
CA LYS A 133 -18.27 6.01 12.09
C LYS A 133 -18.03 6.56 10.69
N LYS A 134 -16.75 6.74 10.34
CA LYS A 134 -16.30 7.25 9.05
C LYS A 134 -15.51 6.20 8.30
N TYR A 135 -15.52 6.31 6.98
CA TYR A 135 -14.93 5.33 6.07
C TYR A 135 -13.97 6.06 5.14
N TYR A 136 -12.83 5.43 4.85
CA TYR A 136 -11.76 6.06 4.10
C TYR A 136 -11.15 5.13 3.07
N THR A 137 -10.67 5.71 1.97
CA THR A 137 -9.65 5.08 1.13
C THR A 137 -8.25 5.51 1.57
N LEU A 138 -7.30 4.59 1.50
CA LEU A 138 -5.90 4.83 1.82
C LEU A 138 -5.08 4.70 0.54
N ASP A 139 -4.32 5.74 0.23
CA ASP A 139 -3.51 5.83 -0.98
C ASP A 139 -2.31 6.77 -0.75
N ASN A 140 -1.49 6.97 -1.77
CA ASN A 140 -0.37 7.90 -1.78
C ASN A 140 -0.82 9.36 -1.94
N ASN A 141 -1.65 9.83 -1.00
CA ASN A 141 -2.18 11.18 -0.96
C ASN A 141 -1.68 11.94 0.27
N LEU A 142 -1.85 13.25 0.32
CA LEU A 142 -1.50 14.05 1.51
C LEU A 142 -2.42 13.78 2.71
N ARG A 143 -3.61 13.22 2.46
CA ARG A 143 -4.65 12.95 3.46
C ARG A 143 -5.42 11.72 3.03
N LYS A 144 -5.98 10.99 4.00
CA LYS A 144 -6.97 9.94 3.72
C LYS A 144 -8.23 10.59 3.13
N GLU A 145 -8.83 9.94 2.15
CA GLU A 145 -10.03 10.44 1.47
C GLU A 145 -11.26 9.80 2.12
N GLU A 146 -12.16 10.62 2.65
CA GLU A 146 -13.41 10.16 3.25
C GLU A 146 -14.39 9.72 2.16
N ILE A 147 -14.98 8.55 2.33
CA ILE A 147 -15.98 7.98 1.44
C ILE A 147 -17.26 7.67 2.21
N THR A 148 -18.36 7.54 1.50
CA THR A 148 -19.62 7.09 2.09
C THR A 148 -19.53 5.60 2.45
N LYS A 149 -20.37 5.17 3.41
CA LYS A 149 -20.53 3.74 3.72
C LYS A 149 -20.91 2.92 2.47
N GLY A 150 -21.78 3.45 1.62
CA GLY A 150 -22.20 2.77 0.39
C GLY A 150 -21.03 2.52 -0.56
N GLU A 151 -20.13 3.49 -0.72
CA GLU A 151 -18.90 3.32 -1.50
C GLU A 151 -17.96 2.30 -0.86
N PHE A 152 -17.78 2.35 0.46
CA PHE A 152 -16.98 1.38 1.19
C PHE A 152 -17.46 -0.06 0.98
N ASP A 153 -18.77 -0.29 1.13
CA ASP A 153 -19.41 -1.59 0.92
C ASP A 153 -19.31 -2.05 -0.55
N ASN A 154 -19.47 -1.12 -1.50
CA ASN A 154 -19.31 -1.40 -2.93
C ASN A 154 -17.87 -1.82 -3.27
N TYR A 155 -16.85 -1.15 -2.72
CA TYR A 155 -15.45 -1.52 -2.97
C TYR A 155 -15.11 -2.88 -2.37
N LYS A 156 -15.61 -3.20 -1.17
CA LYS A 156 -15.47 -4.54 -0.59
C LYS A 156 -16.14 -5.60 -1.47
N THR A 157 -17.34 -5.31 -1.98
CA THR A 157 -18.06 -6.21 -2.89
C THR A 157 -17.28 -6.42 -4.19
N GLY A 158 -16.74 -5.36 -4.79
CA GLY A 158 -15.91 -5.46 -5.98
C GLY A 158 -14.65 -6.31 -5.79
N TYR A 159 -14.02 -6.27 -4.61
CA TYR A 159 -12.92 -7.17 -4.28
C TYR A 159 -13.39 -8.62 -4.13
N ASN A 160 -14.49 -8.83 -3.42
CA ASN A 160 -15.04 -10.15 -3.12
C ASN A 160 -15.49 -10.89 -4.39
N GLU A 161 -16.20 -10.21 -5.28
CA GLU A 161 -16.68 -10.76 -6.55
C GLU A 161 -15.59 -10.83 -7.63
N GLY A 162 -14.51 -10.06 -7.46
CA GLY A 162 -13.35 -10.02 -8.37
C GLY A 162 -12.19 -10.88 -7.88
N LEU A 163 -11.07 -10.23 -7.53
CA LEU A 163 -9.80 -10.90 -7.19
C LEU A 163 -9.97 -12.01 -6.15
N LYS A 164 -10.75 -11.78 -5.10
CA LYS A 164 -10.92 -12.78 -4.05
C LYS A 164 -11.54 -14.06 -4.58
N THR A 165 -12.54 -13.98 -5.44
CA THR A 165 -13.19 -15.17 -6.02
C THR A 165 -12.20 -15.98 -6.84
N VAL A 166 -11.36 -15.33 -7.65
CA VAL A 166 -10.27 -16.00 -8.40
C VAL A 166 -9.30 -16.71 -7.44
N LEU A 167 -8.83 -16.01 -6.40
CA LEU A 167 -7.88 -16.60 -5.46
C LEU A 167 -8.51 -17.69 -4.56
N ASP A 168 -9.82 -17.57 -4.27
CA ASP A 168 -10.60 -18.57 -3.53
C ASP A 168 -10.65 -19.90 -4.27
N GLU A 169 -10.70 -19.90 -5.60
CA GLU A 169 -10.70 -21.13 -6.39
C GLU A 169 -9.42 -21.94 -6.18
N HIS A 170 -8.25 -21.30 -6.19
CA HIS A 170 -6.97 -21.97 -5.99
C HIS A 170 -6.82 -22.61 -4.59
N ILE A 171 -7.27 -21.93 -3.54
CA ILE A 171 -7.20 -22.48 -2.16
C ILE A 171 -8.25 -23.58 -1.93
N ARG A 172 -9.44 -23.46 -2.53
CA ARG A 172 -10.55 -24.41 -2.33
C ARG A 172 -10.35 -25.76 -3.00
N LEU A 173 -9.41 -25.86 -3.95
CA LEU A 173 -8.95 -27.16 -4.47
C LEU A 173 -8.38 -28.05 -3.37
N HIS A 174 -7.85 -27.45 -2.30
CA HIS A 174 -7.22 -28.16 -1.18
C HIS A 174 -8.06 -28.11 0.10
N ASP A 175 -8.78 -27.01 0.35
CA ASP A 175 -9.70 -26.84 1.49
C ASP A 175 -10.98 -26.09 1.05
N PRO A 176 -12.08 -26.80 0.75
CA PRO A 176 -13.30 -26.20 0.20
C PRO A 176 -13.98 -25.16 1.11
N THR A 177 -13.64 -25.14 2.40
CA THR A 177 -14.29 -24.27 3.39
C THR A 177 -13.52 -22.98 3.66
N THR A 178 -12.33 -22.83 3.08
CA THR A 178 -11.55 -21.61 3.26
C THR A 178 -11.92 -20.51 2.27
N SER A 179 -11.62 -19.27 2.67
CA SER A 179 -11.58 -18.10 1.80
C SER A 179 -10.25 -17.36 1.95
N ASN A 180 -9.94 -16.53 0.97
CA ASN A 180 -8.81 -15.65 0.92
C ASN A 180 -9.05 -14.42 1.80
N THR A 181 -7.97 -13.69 1.99
CA THR A 181 -7.85 -12.47 2.79
C THR A 181 -8.83 -11.39 2.35
N GLU A 182 -9.58 -10.82 3.29
CA GLU A 182 -10.36 -9.57 3.05
C GLU A 182 -9.73 -8.36 3.74
N THR A 183 -8.90 -8.62 4.75
CA THR A 183 -8.30 -7.60 5.60
C THR A 183 -6.93 -8.05 6.08
N PHE A 184 -6.04 -7.11 6.35
CA PHE A 184 -4.77 -7.39 7.02
C PHE A 184 -4.55 -6.40 8.17
N MET A 185 -3.62 -6.74 9.06
CA MET A 185 -3.25 -5.88 10.18
C MET A 185 -1.96 -5.15 9.84
N LEU A 186 -2.01 -3.81 9.87
CA LEU A 186 -0.81 -2.97 9.78
C LEU A 186 -0.38 -2.55 11.19
N ARG A 187 0.87 -2.81 11.55
CA ARG A 187 1.43 -2.46 12.88
C ARG A 187 2.17 -1.12 12.86
N ASN A 188 2.23 -0.48 14.03
CA ASN A 188 2.91 0.81 14.20
C ASN A 188 4.42 0.77 13.94
N THR A 189 5.04 -0.42 13.90
CA THR A 189 6.43 -0.59 13.47
C THR A 189 6.75 0.14 12.16
N PHE A 190 5.80 0.16 11.21
CA PHE A 190 5.96 0.92 9.97
C PHE A 190 5.93 2.42 10.18
N TYR A 191 5.02 2.91 11.02
CA TYR A 191 4.94 4.31 11.38
C TYR A 191 6.22 4.78 12.08
N ASP A 192 6.72 4.01 13.05
CA ASP A 192 7.96 4.30 13.77
C ASP A 192 9.14 4.37 12.79
N MET A 193 9.26 3.40 11.88
CA MET A 193 10.30 3.40 10.86
C MET A 193 10.20 4.57 9.88
N LEU A 194 9.01 4.90 9.41
CA LEU A 194 8.80 6.09 8.58
C LEU A 194 9.22 7.36 9.32
N ASN A 195 8.84 7.49 10.59
CA ASN A 195 9.17 8.64 11.41
C ASN A 195 10.70 8.78 11.62
N GLU A 196 11.41 7.66 11.83
CA GLU A 196 12.88 7.63 11.89
C GLU A 196 13.54 8.09 10.58
N GLN A 197 12.94 7.78 9.43
CA GLN A 197 13.46 8.17 8.12
C GLN A 197 13.08 9.60 7.70
N ARG A 198 12.07 10.20 8.35
CA ARG A 198 11.51 11.51 7.97
C ARG A 198 12.53 12.65 7.86
N PRO A 199 13.56 12.76 8.74
CA PRO A 199 14.58 13.79 8.62
C PRO A 199 15.48 13.63 7.38
N LYS A 200 15.56 12.43 6.81
CA LYS A 200 16.47 12.09 5.71
C LYS A 200 15.80 12.13 4.35
N TYR A 201 14.54 11.70 4.27
CA TYR A 201 13.82 11.54 3.01
C TYR A 201 12.47 12.28 3.03
N PRO A 202 12.20 13.15 2.03
CA PRO A 202 10.85 13.67 1.80
C PRO A 202 9.97 12.61 1.12
N ASN A 203 8.65 12.81 1.11
CA ASN A 203 7.71 11.97 0.35
C ASN A 203 7.81 10.47 0.63
N LEU A 204 7.98 10.12 1.91
CA LEU A 204 8.04 8.75 2.37
C LEU A 204 6.72 8.03 2.16
N VAL A 205 6.79 6.76 1.76
CA VAL A 205 5.64 5.89 1.53
C VAL A 205 5.95 4.46 1.98
N ILE A 206 4.90 3.70 2.27
CA ILE A 206 4.97 2.24 2.32
C ILE A 206 4.42 1.73 1.00
N SER A 207 5.21 0.96 0.27
CA SER A 207 4.80 0.32 -0.97
C SER A 207 4.42 -1.13 -0.71
N PHE A 208 3.19 -1.49 -1.02
CA PHE A 208 2.59 -2.80 -0.84
C PHE A 208 2.56 -3.51 -2.18
N ASN A 209 3.37 -4.57 -2.30
CA ASN A 209 3.49 -5.37 -3.50
C ASN A 209 2.62 -6.62 -3.35
N PRO A 210 1.51 -6.75 -4.12
CA PRO A 210 0.67 -7.94 -4.09
C PRO A 210 1.51 -9.19 -4.33
N ALA A 211 1.23 -10.23 -3.55
CA ALA A 211 1.98 -11.47 -3.56
C ALA A 211 1.07 -12.64 -3.20
N ILE A 212 1.44 -13.84 -3.66
CA ILE A 212 0.81 -15.09 -3.26
C ILE A 212 1.76 -15.84 -2.35
N HIS A 213 1.27 -16.29 -1.20
CA HIS A 213 2.07 -17.11 -0.30
C HIS A 213 2.31 -18.50 -0.90
N THR A 214 3.56 -18.97 -0.83
CA THR A 214 4.01 -20.22 -1.45
C THR A 214 4.24 -21.36 -0.45
N SER A 215 4.33 -21.05 0.85
CA SER A 215 4.49 -22.08 1.89
C SER A 215 3.25 -22.97 2.03
N ASP A 216 3.48 -24.27 2.09
CA ASP A 216 2.47 -25.30 2.42
C ASP A 216 2.21 -25.42 3.93
N GLU A 217 2.82 -24.56 4.75
CA GLU A 217 2.60 -24.55 6.19
C GLU A 217 1.13 -24.35 6.55
N MET A 218 0.67 -25.15 7.52
CA MET A 218 -0.69 -25.10 8.04
C MET A 218 -0.73 -24.24 9.29
N PHE A 219 -1.77 -23.43 9.44
CA PHE A 219 -2.06 -22.65 10.65
C PHE A 219 -3.48 -22.91 11.12
N GLU A 220 -3.74 -22.60 12.38
CA GLU A 220 -5.06 -22.75 12.98
C GLU A 220 -5.85 -21.44 12.82
N VAL A 221 -7.05 -21.58 12.26
CA VAL A 221 -8.05 -20.52 12.14
C VAL A 221 -9.02 -20.67 13.29
N SER A 222 -9.24 -19.62 14.08
CA SER A 222 -10.30 -19.56 15.09
C SER A 222 -11.47 -18.71 14.59
N CYS A 223 -12.66 -19.30 14.50
CA CYS A 223 -13.88 -18.61 14.10
C CYS A 223 -14.56 -17.91 15.29
N ALA A 224 -15.39 -16.89 15.00
CA ALA A 224 -16.11 -16.13 16.03
C ALA A 224 -17.08 -16.99 16.89
N ASN A 225 -17.54 -18.12 16.36
CA ASN A 225 -18.38 -19.10 17.05
C ASN A 225 -17.60 -20.03 18.00
N GLY A 226 -16.27 -19.85 18.13
CA GLY A 226 -15.40 -20.67 18.97
C GLY A 226 -14.91 -21.98 18.34
N SER A 227 -15.28 -22.29 17.09
CA SER A 227 -14.69 -23.43 16.37
C SER A 227 -13.32 -23.08 15.80
N SER A 228 -12.47 -24.08 15.59
CA SER A 228 -11.22 -23.92 14.85
C SER A 228 -11.03 -24.96 13.76
N PHE A 229 -10.30 -24.58 12.71
CA PHE A 229 -9.89 -25.50 11.64
C PHE A 229 -8.47 -25.18 11.18
N LYS A 230 -7.82 -26.12 10.49
CA LYS A 230 -6.47 -25.91 9.94
C LYS A 230 -6.58 -25.49 8.48
N ALA A 231 -5.84 -24.46 8.10
CA ALA A 231 -5.76 -24.02 6.71
C ALA A 231 -4.31 -23.86 6.27
N SER A 232 -4.04 -24.03 4.97
CA SER A 232 -2.70 -23.81 4.38
C SER A 232 -2.50 -22.33 4.06
N TYR A 233 -1.27 -21.83 4.20
CA TYR A 233 -0.92 -20.50 3.71
C TYR A 233 -0.88 -20.42 2.18
N LYS A 234 -0.63 -21.54 1.48
CA LYS A 234 -0.45 -21.58 0.03
C LYS A 234 -1.61 -20.93 -0.72
N HIS A 235 -1.31 -20.19 -1.78
CA HIS A 235 -2.29 -19.51 -2.65
C HIS A 235 -3.09 -18.36 -2.00
N ARG A 236 -2.68 -17.91 -0.80
CA ARG A 236 -3.30 -16.75 -0.14
C ARG A 236 -2.64 -15.44 -0.56
N LEU A 237 -3.48 -14.42 -0.75
CA LEU A 237 -3.04 -13.05 -0.95
C LEU A 237 -2.27 -12.56 0.27
N THR A 238 -1.15 -11.91 0.01
CA THR A 238 -0.39 -11.14 0.99
C THR A 238 0.23 -9.94 0.27
N PHE A 239 0.89 -9.07 1.03
CA PHE A 239 1.64 -7.94 0.51
C PHE A 239 3.06 -7.97 1.06
N ILE A 240 4.03 -7.87 0.16
CA ILE A 240 5.40 -7.54 0.53
C ILE A 240 5.53 -6.02 0.57
N MET A 241 5.73 -5.51 1.78
CA MET A 241 5.78 -4.10 2.11
C MET A 241 7.22 -3.60 2.14
N ILE A 242 7.50 -2.60 1.31
CA ILE A 242 8.80 -1.96 1.21
C ILE A 242 8.68 -0.49 1.59
N LEU A 243 9.54 -0.04 2.48
CA LEU A 243 9.67 1.38 2.79
C LEU A 243 10.41 2.08 1.65
N GLY A 244 9.91 3.22 1.19
CA GLY A 244 10.60 4.01 0.18
C GLY A 244 10.18 5.46 0.18
N TYR A 245 10.67 6.20 -0.81
CA TYR A 245 10.29 7.57 -1.06
C TYR A 245 10.17 7.83 -2.55
N TYR A 246 9.40 8.85 -2.90
CA TYR A 246 9.30 9.31 -4.29
C TYR A 246 10.30 10.42 -4.58
N GLN A 247 11.10 10.21 -5.64
CA GLN A 247 11.93 11.24 -6.26
C GLN A 247 11.36 11.57 -7.64
N GLY A 248 10.48 12.59 -7.68
CA GLY A 248 9.65 12.81 -8.87
C GLY A 248 8.64 11.68 -9.03
N LYS A 249 8.66 11.01 -10.18
CA LYS A 249 7.77 9.86 -10.47
C LYS A 249 8.34 8.52 -10.02
N ASP A 250 9.62 8.48 -9.67
CA ASP A 250 10.33 7.22 -9.42
C ASP A 250 10.26 6.88 -7.93
N PHE A 251 9.87 5.64 -7.65
CA PHE A 251 9.91 5.10 -6.30
C PHE A 251 11.30 4.55 -6.01
N VAL A 252 11.94 5.10 -4.99
CA VAL A 252 13.24 4.64 -4.50
C VAL A 252 13.05 3.98 -3.15
N GLY A 253 13.21 2.66 -3.11
CA GLY A 253 13.10 1.91 -1.87
C GLY A 253 14.32 2.12 -0.95
N ILE A 254 14.04 2.26 0.35
CA ILE A 254 15.06 2.42 1.39
C ILE A 254 15.59 1.04 1.76
N GLN A 255 16.84 0.78 1.40
CA GLN A 255 17.47 -0.52 1.58
C GLN A 255 17.48 -0.99 3.05
N GLY A 256 17.45 -2.31 3.21
CA GLY A 256 17.78 -2.99 4.46
C GLY A 256 16.58 -3.56 5.21
N ARG A 257 15.38 -2.99 5.11
CA ARG A 257 14.20 -3.51 5.84
C ARG A 257 12.93 -3.49 4.98
N GLY A 258 12.39 -4.66 4.72
CA GLY A 258 11.03 -4.87 4.24
C GLY A 258 10.25 -5.70 5.25
N PHE A 259 8.93 -5.73 5.12
CA PHE A 259 8.11 -6.68 5.88
C PHE A 259 7.09 -7.32 4.96
N TYR A 260 6.47 -8.38 5.44
CA TYR A 260 5.27 -8.91 4.82
C TYR A 260 4.30 -9.34 5.91
N ASP A 261 3.02 -9.38 5.54
CA ASP A 261 2.00 -9.88 6.43
C ASP A 261 1.71 -11.35 6.14
N ARG A 262 2.14 -12.23 7.03
CA ARG A 262 1.81 -13.66 6.91
C ARG A 262 0.33 -13.92 7.20
N ASN A 263 -0.29 -13.06 8.00
CA ASN A 263 -1.66 -13.20 8.45
C ASN A 263 -2.57 -12.19 7.77
N GLY A 264 -2.70 -12.28 6.44
CA GLY A 264 -3.80 -11.65 5.73
C GLY A 264 -5.17 -12.19 6.15
N LEU A 265 -5.32 -12.89 7.27
CA LEU A 265 -6.53 -13.60 7.58
C LEU A 265 -7.23 -12.96 8.76
N CYS A 266 -8.29 -12.24 8.42
CA CYS A 266 -9.54 -12.49 9.12
C CYS A 266 -9.83 -14.00 8.97
N PRO A 267 -10.03 -14.75 10.07
CA PRO A 267 -10.59 -16.09 10.00
C PRO A 267 -11.81 -16.10 9.07
N PRO A 268 -11.98 -17.07 8.15
CA PRO A 268 -13.25 -17.27 7.47
C PRO A 268 -14.39 -17.28 8.50
N GLY A 269 -15.34 -16.35 8.35
CA GLY A 269 -16.51 -16.23 9.23
C GLY A 269 -16.42 -15.23 10.39
N CYS A 270 -15.54 -14.23 10.33
CA CYS A 270 -15.56 -13.06 11.20
C CYS A 270 -16.14 -11.84 10.48
#